data_AF-S6A190-F1
#
_entry.id   AF-S6A190-F1
#
_cell.length_a   1.000
_cell.length_b   1.000
_cell.length_c   1.000
_cell.angle_alpha   90.00
_cell.angle_beta   90.00
_cell.angle_gamma   90.00
#
_symmetry.space_group_name_H-M   'P 1'
#
loop_
_entity.id
_entity.type
_entity.pdbx_description
1 polymer ?
#
loop_
_entity_poly.entity_id
_entity_poly.type
_entity_poly.pdbx_seq_one_letter_code
_entity_poly.pdbx_strand_id
1 'polypeptide(L)'
;MAKYTRDEILAQAKQLAKMIAETEEVDFFKRAEEKIHQNEKVSALINELKSLQKQAVNLQHYGKHEALKRVEAKIDAIYEQLEQIPIVSEFQQSQTDVNDLLQLVASTISNTVTDEILASTGGDVLRGETGAALRYNKHGGCH
;
A
#
# COMPACT_ATOMS: atom_id res chain seq x y z
N MET A 1 4.45 -0.75 -35.45
CA MET A 1 3.33 -0.73 -34.48
C MET A 1 3.35 0.62 -33.78
N ALA A 2 2.20 1.29 -33.66
CA ALA A 2 2.12 2.55 -32.93
C ALA A 2 2.51 2.33 -31.46
N LYS A 3 3.32 3.21 -30.91
CA LYS A 3 3.67 3.17 -29.48
C LYS A 3 2.49 3.72 -28.69
N TYR A 4 2.12 3.05 -27.60
CA TYR A 4 1.13 3.57 -26.67
C TYR A 4 1.60 4.90 -26.08
N THR A 5 0.67 5.84 -25.96
CA THR A 5 0.87 7.12 -25.27
C THR A 5 0.70 6.95 -23.76
N ARG A 6 1.25 7.90 -22.99
CA ARG A 6 1.06 7.91 -21.52
C ARG A 6 -0.42 7.99 -21.14
N ASP A 7 -1.20 8.74 -21.90
CA ASP A 7 -2.64 8.92 -21.64
C ASP A 7 -3.42 7.63 -21.83
N GLU A 8 -3.09 6.83 -22.85
CA GLU A 8 -3.70 5.51 -23.07
C GLU A 8 -3.35 4.54 -21.92
N ILE A 9 -2.10 4.54 -21.44
CA ILE A 9 -1.70 3.73 -20.28
C ILE A 9 -2.45 4.17 -19.02
N LEU A 10 -2.59 5.48 -18.79
CA LEU A 10 -3.36 6.01 -17.66
C LEU A 10 -4.85 5.67 -17.75
N ALA A 11 -5.42 5.65 -18.95
CA ALA A 11 -6.80 5.24 -19.16
C ALA A 11 -7.00 3.76 -18.79
N GLN A 12 -6.09 2.88 -19.21
CA GLN A 12 -6.10 1.46 -18.85
C GLN A 12 -5.90 1.25 -17.35
N ALA A 13 -4.98 1.98 -16.71
CA ALA A 13 -4.76 1.92 -15.27
C ALA A 13 -6.02 2.34 -14.48
N LYS A 14 -6.76 3.36 -14.96
CA LYS A 14 -8.05 3.74 -14.36
C LYS A 14 -9.12 2.67 -14.52
N GLN A 15 -9.15 1.96 -15.64
CA GLN A 15 -10.06 0.83 -15.83
C GLN A 15 -9.71 -0.33 -14.89
N LEU A 16 -8.42 -0.65 -14.76
CA LEU A 16 -7.94 -1.64 -13.79
C LEU A 16 -8.32 -1.27 -12.36
N ALA A 17 -8.14 -0.01 -11.97
CA ALA A 17 -8.55 0.48 -10.66
C ALA A 17 -10.06 0.31 -10.39
N LYS A 18 -10.91 0.51 -11.41
CA LYS A 18 -12.35 0.24 -11.29
C LYS A 18 -12.65 -1.24 -11.07
N MET A 19 -11.99 -2.12 -11.82
CA MET A 19 -12.15 -3.56 -11.63
C MET A 19 -11.74 -4.00 -10.22
N ILE A 20 -10.61 -3.48 -9.72
CA ILE A 20 -10.16 -3.73 -8.34
C ILE A 20 -11.19 -3.21 -7.34
N ALA A 21 -11.78 -2.04 -7.57
CA ALA A 21 -12.78 -1.46 -6.66
C ALA A 21 -14.09 -2.27 -6.57
N GLU A 22 -14.29 -3.21 -7.50
CA GLU A 22 -15.44 -4.12 -7.59
C GLU A 22 -15.11 -5.55 -7.12
N THR A 23 -13.94 -5.79 -6.52
CA THR A 23 -13.58 -7.11 -5.97
C THR A 23 -14.18 -7.34 -4.58
N GLU A 24 -14.20 -8.61 -4.16
CA GLU A 24 -14.74 -9.02 -2.85
C GLU A 24 -13.94 -8.42 -1.69
N GLU A 25 -12.62 -8.29 -1.81
CA GLU A 25 -11.76 -7.68 -0.79
C GLU A 25 -12.15 -6.23 -0.54
N VAL A 26 -12.41 -5.47 -1.63
CA VAL A 26 -12.83 -4.07 -1.53
C VAL A 26 -14.28 -3.96 -1.04
N ASP A 27 -15.17 -4.88 -1.41
CA ASP A 27 -16.53 -4.91 -0.87
C ASP A 27 -16.55 -5.23 0.63
N PHE A 28 -15.71 -6.17 1.09
CA PHE A 28 -15.54 -6.46 2.51
C PHE A 28 -14.99 -5.26 3.27
N PHE A 29 -14.00 -4.55 2.71
CA PHE A 29 -13.49 -3.30 3.26
C PHE A 29 -14.59 -2.23 3.43
N LYS A 30 -15.41 -2.00 2.40
CA LYS A 30 -16.53 -1.04 2.46
C LYS A 30 -17.52 -1.38 3.58
N ARG A 31 -17.89 -2.66 3.72
CA ARG A 31 -18.82 -3.12 4.76
C ARG A 31 -18.22 -3.00 6.16
N ALA A 32 -16.95 -3.31 6.33
CA ALA A 32 -16.25 -3.14 7.61
C ALA A 32 -16.13 -1.66 7.99
N GLU A 33 -15.83 -0.78 7.02
CA GLU A 33 -15.79 0.67 7.20
C GLU A 33 -17.14 1.23 7.68
N GLU A 34 -18.23 0.80 7.05
CA GLU A 34 -19.58 1.24 7.43
C GLU A 34 -19.92 0.85 8.88
N LYS A 35 -19.62 -0.40 9.28
CA LYS A 35 -19.82 -0.87 10.65
C LYS A 35 -18.99 -0.07 11.66
N ILE A 36 -17.77 0.31 11.30
CA ILE A 36 -16.89 1.15 12.13
C ILE A 36 -17.48 2.54 12.32
N HIS A 37 -17.98 3.16 11.25
CA HIS A 37 -18.60 4.49 11.32
C HIS A 37 -19.89 4.50 12.13
N GLN A 38 -20.69 3.43 12.09
CA GLN A 38 -21.92 3.32 12.85
C GLN A 38 -21.68 3.03 14.35
N ASN A 39 -20.46 2.63 14.73
CA ASN A 39 -20.15 2.30 16.12
C ASN A 39 -19.73 3.56 16.91
N GLU A 40 -20.63 4.05 17.77
CA GLU A 40 -20.39 5.25 18.59
C GLU A 40 -19.15 5.14 19.48
N LYS A 41 -18.86 3.95 20.04
CA LYS A 41 -17.68 3.74 20.88
C LYS A 41 -16.39 3.89 20.07
N VAL A 42 -16.33 3.27 18.90
CA VAL A 42 -15.16 3.40 18.00
C VAL A 42 -15.01 4.85 17.54
N SER A 43 -16.10 5.51 17.14
CA SER A 43 -16.04 6.92 16.74
C SER A 43 -15.55 7.82 17.87
N ALA A 44 -15.97 7.60 19.11
CA ALA A 44 -15.49 8.36 20.26
C ALA A 44 -13.99 8.18 20.49
N LEU A 45 -13.50 6.93 20.47
CA LEU A 45 -12.09 6.59 20.62
C LEU A 45 -11.23 7.20 19.49
N ILE A 46 -11.70 7.15 18.24
CA ILE A 46 -11.00 7.75 17.09
C ILE A 46 -10.92 9.29 17.23
N ASN A 47 -11.98 9.93 17.70
CA ASN A 47 -11.98 11.38 17.91
C ASN A 47 -11.00 11.79 19.02
N GLU A 48 -10.95 11.01 20.11
CA GLU A 48 -9.97 11.22 21.18
C GLU A 48 -8.54 10.99 20.68
N LEU A 49 -8.29 9.92 19.93
CA LEU A 49 -7.00 9.60 19.30
C LEU A 49 -6.50 10.76 18.45
N LYS A 50 -7.34 11.31 17.55
CA LYS A 50 -6.99 12.46 16.70
C LYS A 50 -6.61 13.70 17.51
N SER A 51 -7.34 13.96 18.60
CA SER A 51 -7.03 15.06 19.52
C SER A 51 -5.67 14.88 20.18
N LEU A 52 -5.37 13.67 20.66
CA LEU A 52 -4.09 13.35 21.29
C LEU A 52 -2.93 13.39 20.31
N GLN A 53 -3.10 12.91 19.07
CA GLN A 53 -2.08 13.01 18.02
C GLN A 53 -1.73 14.47 17.71
N LYS A 54 -2.74 15.35 17.60
CA LYS A 54 -2.50 16.79 17.42
C LYS A 54 -1.75 17.40 18.61
N GLN A 55 -2.08 16.99 19.83
CA GLN A 55 -1.36 17.41 21.03
C GLN A 55 0.09 16.89 21.02
N ALA A 56 0.32 15.65 20.62
CA ALA A 56 1.65 15.06 20.52
C ALA A 56 2.54 15.85 19.54
N VAL A 57 2.05 16.14 18.33
CA VAL A 57 2.75 16.96 17.33
C VAL A 57 3.12 18.34 17.90
N ASN A 58 2.19 18.98 18.63
CA ASN A 58 2.45 20.26 19.28
C ASN A 58 3.52 20.15 20.38
N LEU A 59 3.45 19.14 21.24
CA LEU A 59 4.40 18.92 22.32
C LEU A 59 5.80 18.58 21.79
N GLN A 60 5.88 17.79 20.72
CA GLN A 60 7.11 17.48 20.01
C GLN A 60 7.75 18.74 19.42
N HIS A 61 6.96 19.58 18.76
CA HIS A 61 7.43 20.86 18.20
C HIS A 61 8.06 21.77 19.28
N TYR A 62 7.49 21.78 20.49
CA TYR A 62 7.99 22.59 21.60
C TYR A 62 8.99 21.86 22.53
N GLY A 63 9.45 20.65 22.17
CA GLY A 63 10.44 19.90 22.95
C GLY A 63 9.99 19.45 24.35
N LYS A 64 8.67 19.31 24.57
CA LYS A 64 8.12 18.95 25.89
C LYS A 64 8.08 17.44 26.10
N HIS A 65 9.25 16.80 26.17
CA HIS A 65 9.42 15.34 26.15
C HIS A 65 8.61 14.58 27.22
N GLU A 66 8.58 15.04 28.47
CA GLU A 66 7.84 14.35 29.55
C GLU A 66 6.32 14.47 29.44
N ALA A 67 5.82 15.52 28.77
CA ALA A 67 4.41 15.64 28.45
C ALA A 67 4.08 14.79 27.21
N LEU A 68 4.98 14.77 26.23
CA LEU A 68 4.84 13.95 25.01
C LEU A 68 4.70 12.47 25.36
N LYS A 69 5.60 11.92 26.20
CA LYS A 69 5.52 10.52 26.65
C LYS A 69 4.18 10.16 27.30
N ARG A 70 3.59 11.09 28.07
CA ARG A 70 2.28 10.89 28.70
C ARG A 70 1.14 10.89 27.69
N VAL A 71 1.25 11.67 26.61
CA VAL A 71 0.28 11.66 25.51
C VAL A 71 0.44 10.39 24.68
N GLU A 72 1.67 9.97 24.38
CA GLU A 72 1.97 8.71 23.69
C GLU A 72 1.41 7.50 24.44
N ALA A 73 1.63 7.41 25.75
CA ALA A 73 1.05 6.33 26.56
C ALA A 73 -0.49 6.28 26.52
N LYS A 74 -1.16 7.45 26.39
CA LYS A 74 -2.62 7.50 26.21
C LYS A 74 -3.06 7.06 24.82
N ILE A 75 -2.28 7.42 23.80
CA ILE A 75 -2.48 6.98 22.43
C ILE A 75 -2.39 5.45 22.38
N ASP A 76 -1.36 4.87 22.99
CA ASP A 76 -1.17 3.41 23.06
C ASP A 76 -2.35 2.73 23.76
N ALA A 77 -2.81 3.27 24.89
CA ALA A 77 -3.98 2.74 25.60
C ALA A 77 -5.29 2.83 24.77
N ILE A 78 -5.42 3.82 23.88
CA ILE A 78 -6.57 3.89 22.96
C ILE A 78 -6.43 2.85 21.85
N TYR A 79 -5.22 2.62 21.32
CA TYR A 79 -4.99 1.56 20.35
C TYR A 79 -5.33 0.18 20.93
N GLU A 80 -4.86 -0.12 22.14
CA GLU A 80 -5.22 -1.38 22.84
C GLU A 80 -6.73 -1.53 23.00
N GLN A 81 -7.45 -0.45 23.34
CA GLN A 81 -8.91 -0.47 23.45
C GLN A 81 -9.60 -0.66 22.11
N LEU A 82 -9.08 -0.08 21.04
CA LEU A 82 -9.60 -0.25 19.68
C LEU A 82 -9.39 -1.69 19.19
N GLU A 83 -8.21 -2.27 19.42
CA GLU A 83 -7.89 -3.66 19.04
C GLU A 83 -8.78 -4.69 19.74
N GLN A 84 -9.26 -4.40 20.96
CA GLN A 84 -10.21 -5.27 21.66
C GLN A 84 -11.62 -5.28 21.04
N ILE A 85 -11.92 -4.38 20.10
CA ILE A 85 -13.23 -4.30 19.46
C ILE A 85 -13.21 -5.17 18.18
N PRO A 86 -14.01 -6.25 18.10
CA PRO A 86 -13.94 -7.20 16.99
C PRO A 86 -14.09 -6.57 15.59
N ILE A 87 -14.98 -5.58 15.46
CA ILE A 87 -15.19 -4.88 14.18
C ILE A 87 -13.95 -4.09 13.73
N VAL A 88 -13.10 -3.63 14.66
CA VAL A 88 -11.85 -2.94 14.33
C VAL A 88 -10.84 -3.93 13.77
N SER A 89 -10.75 -5.12 14.34
CA SER A 89 -9.91 -6.21 13.80
C SER A 89 -10.39 -6.63 12.41
N GLU A 90 -11.70 -6.77 12.19
CA GLU A 90 -12.27 -7.05 10.86
C GLU A 90 -11.89 -5.96 9.84
N PHE A 91 -11.97 -4.69 10.24
CA PHE A 91 -11.59 -3.56 9.40
C PHE A 91 -10.08 -3.54 9.10
N GLN A 92 -9.23 -3.80 10.09
CA GLN A 92 -7.79 -3.92 9.89
C GLN A 92 -7.43 -5.06 8.93
N GLN A 93 -8.07 -6.22 9.08
CA GLN A 93 -7.88 -7.34 8.16
C GLN A 93 -8.27 -6.94 6.72
N SER A 94 -9.42 -6.29 6.57
CA SER A 94 -9.88 -5.84 5.25
C SER A 94 -8.92 -4.84 4.58
N GLN A 95 -8.24 -4.00 5.37
CA GLN A 95 -7.20 -3.09 4.86
C GLN A 95 -5.98 -3.86 4.36
N THR A 96 -5.54 -4.87 5.11
CA THR A 96 -4.44 -5.74 4.72
C THR A 96 -4.77 -6.46 3.41
N ASP A 97 -5.97 -7.05 3.31
CA ASP A 97 -6.38 -7.80 2.11
C ASP A 97 -6.40 -6.91 0.86
N VAL A 98 -6.93 -5.68 0.97
CA VAL A 98 -6.92 -4.71 -0.12
C VAL A 98 -5.49 -4.29 -0.48
N ASN A 99 -4.62 -4.06 0.52
CA ASN A 99 -3.23 -3.70 0.26
C ASN A 99 -2.46 -4.83 -0.43
N ASP A 100 -2.67 -6.08 0.00
CA ASP A 100 -2.05 -7.25 -0.60
C ASP A 100 -2.49 -7.43 -2.06
N LEU A 101 -3.76 -7.19 -2.36
CA LEU A 101 -4.27 -7.17 -3.74
C LEU A 101 -3.58 -6.08 -4.58
N LEU A 102 -3.46 -4.86 -4.06
CA LEU A 102 -2.77 -3.77 -4.75
C LEU A 102 -1.28 -4.09 -4.98
N GLN A 103 -0.62 -4.67 -3.99
CA GLN A 103 0.78 -5.06 -4.08
C GLN A 103 0.98 -6.19 -5.09
N LEU A 104 0.10 -7.19 -5.12
CA LEU A 104 0.10 -8.25 -6.12
C LEU A 104 0.01 -7.66 -7.53
N VAL A 105 -0.96 -6.77 -7.78
CA VAL A 105 -1.12 -6.11 -9.09
C VAL A 105 0.13 -5.33 -9.47
N ALA A 106 0.70 -4.55 -8.55
CA ALA A 106 1.92 -3.78 -8.79
C ALA A 106 3.12 -4.68 -9.13
N SER A 107 3.31 -5.77 -8.38
CA SER A 107 4.37 -6.76 -8.61
C SER A 107 4.18 -7.48 -9.94
N THR A 108 2.95 -7.88 -10.29
CA THR A 108 2.65 -8.49 -11.59
C THR A 108 3.00 -7.54 -12.74
N ILE A 109 2.57 -6.28 -12.69
CA ILE A 109 2.89 -5.28 -13.73
C ILE A 109 4.42 -5.10 -13.84
N SER A 110 5.12 -4.94 -12.70
CA SER A 110 6.57 -4.75 -12.69
C SER A 110 7.32 -5.93 -13.32
N ASN A 111 6.93 -7.15 -12.97
CA ASN A 111 7.55 -8.37 -13.49
C ASN A 111 7.27 -8.52 -14.98
N THR A 112 6.02 -8.35 -15.42
CA THR A 112 5.67 -8.44 -16.85
C THR A 112 6.38 -7.38 -17.69
N VAL A 113 6.50 -6.15 -17.20
CA VAL A 113 7.28 -5.11 -17.91
C VAL A 113 8.75 -5.52 -18.03
N THR A 114 9.31 -6.11 -16.99
CA THR A 114 10.70 -6.61 -17.01
C THR A 114 10.85 -7.72 -18.05
N ASP A 115 9.96 -8.71 -18.06
CA ASP A 115 9.98 -9.84 -19.00
C ASP A 115 9.86 -9.36 -20.46
N GLU A 116 8.97 -8.42 -20.74
CA GLU A 116 8.79 -7.83 -22.07
C GLU A 116 10.04 -7.05 -22.53
N ILE A 117 10.72 -6.35 -21.63
CA ILE A 117 12.00 -5.68 -21.93
C ILE A 117 13.10 -6.72 -22.23
N LEU A 118 13.17 -7.80 -21.45
CA LEU A 118 14.13 -8.88 -21.68
C LEU A 118 13.87 -9.55 -23.04
N ALA A 119 12.63 -9.93 -23.32
CA ALA A 119 12.23 -10.56 -24.58
C ALA A 119 12.49 -9.64 -25.80
N SER A 120 12.08 -8.38 -25.72
CA SER A 120 12.25 -7.41 -26.82
C SER A 120 13.70 -7.01 -27.08
N THR A 121 14.59 -7.10 -26.08
CA THR A 121 16.03 -6.84 -26.25
C THR A 121 16.83 -8.06 -26.71
N GLY A 122 16.22 -9.25 -26.78
CA GLY A 122 16.92 -10.51 -27.07
C GLY A 122 17.73 -11.02 -25.88
N GLY A 123 17.30 -10.66 -24.67
CA GLY A 123 17.82 -11.12 -23.38
C GLY A 123 17.33 -12.52 -23.01
N ASP A 124 17.82 -13.03 -21.88
CA ASP A 124 17.40 -14.31 -21.31
C ASP A 124 16.49 -14.06 -20.11
N VAL A 125 15.20 -14.37 -20.26
CA VAL A 125 14.16 -14.20 -19.23
C VAL A 125 14.48 -15.05 -18.00
N LEU A 126 15.05 -16.25 -18.16
CA LEU A 126 15.37 -17.14 -17.05
C LEU A 126 16.58 -16.65 -16.24
N ARG A 127 17.44 -15.82 -16.84
CA ARG A 127 18.63 -15.26 -16.20
C ARG A 127 18.48 -13.80 -15.77
N GLY A 128 17.40 -13.13 -16.18
CA GLY A 128 17.19 -11.71 -15.90
C GLY A 128 18.16 -10.77 -16.63
N GLU A 129 18.79 -11.23 -17.71
CA GLU A 129 19.83 -10.47 -18.42
C GLU A 129 19.28 -9.87 -19.71
N THR A 130 19.41 -8.55 -19.90
CA THR A 130 19.02 -7.89 -21.15
C THR A 130 19.94 -8.28 -22.30
N GLY A 131 19.49 -8.16 -23.55
CA GLY A 131 20.34 -8.45 -24.71
C GLY A 131 21.55 -7.52 -24.83
N ALA A 132 21.50 -6.31 -24.26
CA ALA A 132 22.66 -5.43 -24.16
C ALA A 132 23.72 -5.98 -23.18
N ALA A 133 23.28 -6.52 -22.03
CA ALA A 133 24.16 -7.15 -21.05
C ALA A 133 24.83 -8.42 -21.61
N LEU A 134 24.08 -9.27 -22.33
CA LEU A 134 24.62 -10.45 -22.99
C LEU A 134 25.68 -10.11 -24.05
N ARG A 135 25.47 -9.04 -24.83
CA ARG A 135 26.44 -8.57 -25.83
C ARG A 135 27.70 -8.01 -25.17
N TYR A 136 27.55 -7.25 -24.09
CA TYR A 136 28.69 -6.75 -23.31
C TYR A 136 29.52 -7.91 -22.72
N ASN A 137 28.87 -8.89 -22.10
CA ASN A 137 29.55 -10.06 -21.52
C ASN A 137 30.23 -10.95 -22.56
N LYS A 138 29.67 -11.10 -23.77
CA LYS A 138 30.32 -11.81 -24.88
C LYS A 138 31.57 -11.12 -25.43
N HIS A 139 31.67 -9.79 -25.31
CA HIS A 139 32.80 -9.02 -25.83
C HIS A 139 33.83 -8.62 -24.76
N GLY A 140 33.53 -8.80 -23.47
CA GLY A 140 34.44 -8.53 -22.34
C GLY A 140 35.31 -9.72 -21.90
N GLY A 141 35.12 -10.90 -22.50
CA GLY A 141 35.88 -12.12 -22.19
C GLY A 141 37.13 -12.31 -23.05
N CYS A 142 38.06 -11.35 -23.03
CA CYS A 142 39.45 -11.58 -23.44
C CYS A 142 40.38 -11.13 -22.31
N HIS A 143 40.75 -12.09 -21.47
CA HIS A 143 42.05 -12.26 -20.84
C HIS A 143 42.36 -13.76 -20.83
#